data_AF-A0A7X0NPW1-F1
#
_entry.id   AF-A0A7X0NPW1-F1
#
_cell.length_a   1.000
_cell.length_b   1.000
_cell.length_c   1.000
_cell.angle_alpha   90.00
_cell.angle_beta   90.00
_cell.angle_gamma   90.00
#
_symmetry.space_group_name_H-M   'P 1'
#
loop_
_entity.id
_entity.type
_entity.pdbx_description
1 polymer ?
#
loop_
_entity_poly.entity_id
_entity_poly.type
_entity_poly.pdbx_seq_one_letter_code
_entity_poly.pdbx_strand_id
1 'polypeptide(L)'
;MDQRGLGGRDVRTVDGPGPVRVRCTPPAAAELFEIAVLDTTGGDGEARWHTIGWGVDRGHADSIAEAYVTRPLCPYDEAQVRHNGHLVGVHRRPA
;
A
#
# COMPACT_ATOMS: atom_id res chain seq x y z
N MET A 1 61.09 27.22 -16.13
CA MET A 1 61.68 26.00 -15.55
C MET A 1 60.63 24.91 -15.59
N ASP A 2 60.94 23.91 -16.41
CA ASP A 2 60.55 22.47 -16.39
C ASP A 2 59.09 22.08 -16.08
N GLN A 3 58.27 21.67 -17.06
CA GLN A 3 58.26 20.42 -17.87
C GLN A 3 57.47 19.24 -17.24
N ARG A 4 56.79 18.49 -18.14
CA ARG A 4 56.17 17.15 -18.06
C ARG A 4 54.64 17.17 -17.92
N GLY A 5 53.84 16.55 -18.78
CA GLY A 5 54.13 15.65 -19.90
C GLY A 5 52.98 14.64 -20.05
N LEU A 6 52.49 14.50 -21.29
CA LEU A 6 51.99 13.29 -21.92
C LEU A 6 50.83 12.50 -21.28
N GLY A 7 49.82 12.21 -22.11
CA GLY A 7 49.10 10.95 -21.99
C GLY A 7 47.64 11.05 -22.38
N GLY A 8 47.36 10.94 -23.68
CA GLY A 8 46.02 10.63 -24.15
C GLY A 8 45.50 9.36 -23.50
N ARG A 9 44.24 9.40 -23.08
CA ARG A 9 43.38 8.22 -22.97
C ARG A 9 42.03 8.61 -23.52
N ASP A 10 41.80 8.25 -24.77
CA ASP A 10 40.47 7.95 -25.28
C ASP A 10 39.84 6.95 -24.31
N VAL A 11 39.04 7.46 -23.39
CA VAL A 11 38.16 6.62 -22.58
C VAL A 11 37.06 6.17 -23.53
N ARG A 12 37.24 4.97 -24.10
CA ARG A 12 36.15 4.23 -24.74
C ARG A 12 35.00 4.18 -23.75
N THR A 13 33.95 4.95 -24.02
CA THR A 13 32.69 4.84 -23.31
C THR A 13 32.11 3.51 -23.74
N VAL A 14 32.11 2.54 -22.83
CA VAL A 14 31.35 1.32 -23.03
C VAL A 14 29.89 1.77 -22.90
N ASP A 15 29.14 1.75 -24.00
CA ASP A 15 27.67 1.88 -24.00
C ASP A 15 27.08 0.65 -23.30
N GLY A 16 27.26 0.57 -21.98
CA GLY A 16 26.46 -0.27 -21.12
C GLY A 16 25.07 0.36 -21.01
N PRO A 17 23.99 -0.44 -20.91
CA PRO A 17 22.66 0.10 -20.69
C PRO A 17 22.72 1.00 -19.45
N GLY A 18 22.50 2.30 -19.66
CA GLY A 18 22.54 3.29 -18.59
C GLY A 18 21.60 2.89 -17.44
N PRO A 19 21.88 3.32 -16.20
CA PRO A 19 21.15 2.87 -15.03
C PRO A 19 19.64 3.09 -15.22
N VAL A 20 18.88 2.00 -15.20
CA VAL A 20 17.41 2.03 -15.25
C VAL A 20 16.95 2.77 -14.00
N ARG A 21 16.40 3.98 -14.19
CA ARG A 21 15.85 4.76 -13.09
C ARG A 21 14.57 4.10 -12.60
N VAL A 22 14.62 3.47 -11.42
CA VAL A 22 13.43 2.95 -10.74
C VAL A 22 12.71 4.13 -10.09
N ARG A 23 11.39 4.24 -10.31
CA ARG A 23 10.58 5.23 -9.59
C ARG A 23 10.47 4.80 -8.13
N CYS A 24 11.07 5.59 -7.23
CA CYS A 24 10.94 5.39 -5.78
C CYS A 24 9.58 5.89 -5.22
N THR A 25 8.82 6.64 -6.01
CA THR A 25 7.47 7.10 -5.66
C THR A 25 6.47 6.26 -6.44
N PRO A 26 5.56 5.54 -5.75
CA PRO A 26 4.43 4.88 -6.41
C PRO A 26 3.64 5.89 -7.24
N PRO A 27 3.05 5.49 -8.37
CA PRO A 27 2.07 6.34 -9.05
C PRO A 27 0.95 6.69 -8.06
N ALA A 28 0.40 7.91 -8.20
CA ALA A 28 -0.77 8.29 -7.43
C ALA A 28 -1.89 7.28 -7.68
N ALA A 29 -2.57 6.86 -6.62
CA ALA A 29 -3.74 6.01 -6.75
C ALA A 29 -4.82 6.77 -7.56
N ALA A 30 -5.37 6.11 -8.57
CA ALA A 30 -6.47 6.68 -9.35
C ALA A 30 -7.75 6.81 -8.52
N GLU A 31 -7.95 5.87 -7.59
CA GLU A 31 -9.09 5.80 -6.69
C GLU A 31 -8.60 5.34 -5.30
N LEU A 32 -9.27 5.80 -4.24
CA LEU A 32 -8.98 5.37 -2.86
C LEU A 32 -10.23 4.77 -2.25
N PHE A 33 -10.06 3.61 -1.63
CA PHE A 33 -11.12 2.86 -0.99
C PHE A 33 -10.88 2.82 0.51
N GLU A 34 -11.76 3.44 1.28
CA GLU A 34 -11.71 3.41 2.74
C GLU A 34 -12.00 2.01 3.25
N ILE A 35 -11.26 1.57 4.27
CA ILE A 35 -11.50 0.30 4.95
C ILE A 35 -11.81 0.59 6.41
N ALA A 36 -12.99 0.18 6.87
CA ALA A 36 -13.43 0.30 8.25
C ALA A 36 -13.73 -1.07 8.86
N VAL A 37 -13.45 -1.25 10.14
CA VAL A 37 -13.73 -2.49 10.89
C VAL A 37 -14.70 -2.23 12.02
N LEU A 38 -15.52 -3.23 12.34
CA LEU A 38 -16.40 -3.23 13.50
C LEU A 38 -15.63 -3.77 14.71
N ASP A 39 -15.37 -2.90 15.68
CA ASP A 39 -14.83 -3.26 16.97
C ASP A 39 -15.97 -3.49 17.97
N THR A 40 -16.08 -4.73 18.44
CA THR A 40 -17.03 -5.18 19.47
C THR A 40 -16.31 -5.47 20.79
N THR A 41 -15.00 -5.26 20.86
CA THR A 41 -14.16 -5.60 22.02
C THR A 41 -14.05 -4.49 23.05
N GLY A 42 -14.70 -3.35 22.80
CA GLY A 42 -14.82 -2.25 23.74
C GLY A 42 -15.42 -2.70 25.08
N GLY A 43 -14.82 -2.25 26.19
CA GLY A 43 -15.28 -2.61 27.54
C GLY A 43 -16.63 -2.02 27.94
N ASP A 44 -17.22 -1.16 27.10
CA ASP A 44 -18.55 -0.57 27.28
C ASP A 44 -19.68 -1.36 26.58
N GLY A 45 -19.34 -2.43 25.84
CA GLY A 45 -20.30 -3.28 25.15
C GLY A 45 -20.90 -2.66 23.88
N GLU A 46 -20.42 -1.49 23.46
CA GLU A 46 -20.91 -0.78 22.29
C GLU A 46 -20.06 -1.09 21.06
N ALA A 47 -20.70 -1.54 19.98
CA ALA A 47 -20.02 -1.81 18.72
C ALA A 47 -19.71 -0.49 17.98
N ARG A 48 -18.45 -0.32 17.54
CA ARG A 48 -18.00 0.91 16.87
C ARG A 48 -17.25 0.64 15.59
N TRP A 49 -17.48 1.49 14.59
CA TRP A 49 -16.74 1.46 13.33
C TRP A 49 -15.48 2.30 13.42
N HIS A 50 -14.34 1.72 13.01
CA HIS A 50 -13.05 2.40 12.97
C HIS A 50 -12.41 2.26 11.60
N THR A 51 -11.99 3.39 11.02
CA THR A 51 -11.21 3.39 9.77
C THR A 51 -9.79 2.92 10.07
N ILE A 52 -9.36 1.85 9.42
CA ILE A 52 -8.02 1.25 9.61
C ILE A 52 -7.05 1.55 8.48
N GLY A 53 -7.55 2.04 7.34
CA GLY A 53 -6.70 2.38 6.20
C GLY A 53 -7.46 2.61 4.91
N TRP A 54 -6.68 2.68 3.83
CA TRP A 54 -7.15 2.94 2.48
C TRP A 54 -6.48 2.00 1.48
N GLY A 55 -7.26 1.34 0.62
CA GLY A 55 -6.76 0.58 -0.53
C GLY A 55 -6.59 1.48 -1.76
N VAL A 56 -5.52 1.25 -2.52
CA VAL A 56 -5.21 2.01 -3.76
C VAL A 56 -6.04 1.57 -4.98
N ASP A 57 -6.80 0.49 -4.82
CA ASP A 57 -7.83 0.00 -5.72
C ASP A 57 -8.79 -0.92 -4.92
N ARG A 58 -9.91 -1.30 -5.55
CA ARG A 58 -10.94 -2.11 -4.91
C ARG A 58 -10.45 -3.50 -4.49
N GLY A 59 -9.70 -4.19 -5.34
CA GLY A 59 -9.23 -5.56 -5.06
C GLY A 59 -8.24 -5.57 -3.89
N HIS A 60 -7.36 -4.58 -3.84
CA HIS A 60 -6.46 -4.38 -2.71
C HIS A 60 -7.22 -4.07 -1.42
N ALA A 61 -8.24 -3.21 -1.48
CA ALA A 61 -9.06 -2.89 -0.32
C ALA A 61 -9.84 -4.10 0.21
N ASP A 62 -10.43 -4.89 -0.69
CA ASP A 62 -11.14 -6.13 -0.35
C ASP A 62 -10.18 -7.16 0.28
N SER A 63 -8.97 -7.31 -0.26
CA SER A 63 -7.97 -8.22 0.32
C SER A 63 -7.54 -7.80 1.73
N ILE A 64 -7.39 -6.50 1.99
CA ILE A 64 -7.09 -6.00 3.34
C ILE A 64 -8.29 -6.26 4.26
N ALA A 65 -9.50 -5.90 3.85
CA ALA A 65 -10.71 -6.07 4.64
C ALA A 65 -10.93 -7.54 5.03
N GLU A 66 -10.79 -8.47 4.08
CA GLU A 66 -10.85 -9.91 4.32
C GLU A 66 -9.80 -10.36 5.33
N ALA A 67 -8.55 -9.91 5.19
CA ALA A 67 -7.48 -10.28 6.10
C ALA A 67 -7.77 -9.86 7.55
N TYR A 68 -8.41 -8.72 7.76
CA TYR A 68 -8.72 -8.21 9.10
C TYR A 68 -9.85 -8.95 9.82
N VAL A 69 -10.67 -9.72 9.10
CA VAL A 69 -11.75 -10.54 9.69
C VAL A 69 -11.48 -12.04 9.66
N THR A 70 -10.51 -12.49 8.85
CA THR A 70 -10.16 -13.92 8.72
C THR A 70 -8.86 -14.30 9.42
N ARG A 71 -7.93 -13.37 9.66
CA ARG A 71 -6.65 -13.69 10.30
C ARG A 71 -6.86 -14.18 11.73
N PRO A 72 -6.13 -15.24 12.16
CA PRO A 72 -6.12 -15.65 13.54
C PRO A 72 -5.78 -14.46 14.46
N LEU A 73 -6.47 -14.40 15.61
CA LEU A 73 -6.29 -13.37 16.65
C LEU A 73 -6.68 -11.94 16.27
N CYS A 74 -7.10 -11.66 15.03
CA CYS A 74 -7.77 -10.38 14.78
C CYS A 74 -9.05 -10.33 15.63
N PRO A 75 -9.40 -9.19 16.24
CA PRO A 75 -10.58 -9.07 17.10
C PRO A 75 -11.87 -8.72 16.35
N TYR A 76 -11.78 -8.34 15.08
CA TYR A 76 -12.89 -7.73 14.36
C TYR A 76 -13.84 -8.76 13.75
N ASP A 77 -15.14 -8.48 13.83
CA ASP A 77 -16.19 -9.37 13.33
C ASP A 77 -16.60 -9.04 11.89
N GLU A 78 -16.53 -7.76 11.52
CA GLU A 78 -16.92 -7.27 10.20
C GLU A 78 -15.96 -6.18 9.71
N ALA A 79 -15.73 -6.12 8.40
CA ALA A 79 -15.01 -5.06 7.72
C ALA A 79 -15.81 -4.54 6.53
N GLN A 80 -15.81 -3.23 6.33
CA GLN A 80 -16.48 -2.53 5.23
C GLN A 80 -15.45 -1.87 4.33
N VAL A 81 -15.71 -1.91 3.03
CA VAL A 81 -14.99 -1.14 2.02
C VAL A 81 -15.91 -0.06 1.48
N ARG A 82 -15.47 1.20 1.52
CA ARG A 82 -16.23 2.35 1.05
C ARG A 82 -15.47 3.12 -0.03
N HIS A 83 -16.18 3.69 -0.99
CA HIS A 83 -15.62 4.58 -2.00
C HIS A 83 -16.47 5.84 -2.07
N ASN A 84 -15.85 7.00 -1.87
CA ASN A 84 -16.54 8.30 -1.84
C ASN A 84 -17.76 8.33 -0.92
N GLY A 85 -17.63 7.72 0.26
CA GLY A 85 -18.70 7.63 1.27
C GLY A 85 -19.71 6.50 1.03
N HIS A 86 -19.73 5.86 -0.14
CA HIS A 86 -20.65 4.76 -0.45
C HIS A 86 -20.06 3.41 -0.06
N LEU A 87 -20.88 2.55 0.55
CA LEU A 87 -20.50 1.17 0.85
C LEU A 87 -20.43 0.36 -0.45
N VAL A 88 -19.29 -0.26 -0.71
CA VAL A 88 -19.04 -1.06 -1.93
C VAL A 88 -18.65 -2.51 -1.65
N GLY A 89 -18.28 -2.86 -0.42
CA GLY A 89 -17.95 -4.23 -0.01
C GLY A 89 -18.10 -4.45 1.49
N VAL A 90 -18.41 -5.70 1.88
CA VAL A 90 -18.52 -6.13 3.29
C VAL A 90 -17.89 -7.51 3.42
N HIS A 91 -17.06 -7.69 4.45
CA HIS A 91 -16.38 -8.93 4.78
C HIS A 91 -16.70 -9.30 6.22
N ARG A 92 -16.94 -10.58 6.49
CA ARG A 92 -17.31 -11.07 7.83
C ARG A 92 -16.43 -12.21 8.26
N ARG A 93 -16.19 -12.31 9.56
CA ARG A 93 -15.54 -13.46 10.15
C ARG A 93 -16.33 -14.75 9.83
N PRO A 94 -15.68 -15.81 9.33
CA PRO A 94 -16.32 -17.12 9.19
C PRO A 94 -16.74 -17.69 10.55
N ALA A 95 -17.92 -18.32 10.61
CA ALA A 95 -18.47 -18.95 11.81
C ALA A 95 -17.78 -20.28 12.15
#